data_AF-A0A972LJL1-F1
#
_entry.id   AF-A0A972LJL1-F1
#
_cell.length_a   1.000
_cell.length_b   1.000
_cell.length_c   1.000
_cell.angle_alpha   90.00
_cell.angle_beta   90.00
_cell.angle_gamma   90.00
#
_symmetry.space_group_name_H-M   'P 1'
#
loop_
_entity.id
_entity.type
_entity.pdbx_description
1 polymer ?
#
loop_
_entity_poly.entity_id
_entity_poly.type
_entity_poly.pdbx_seq_one_letter_code
_entity_poly.pdbx_strand_id
1 'polypeptide(L)'
;MRDTFKKIERRYREMMMSKIPLERLRMVSRMYDGGRKLALSGIKHAENLDAEQLRMALFLRMYGADFSVDECRKIVGGINIESIS
;
A
#
# COMPACT_ATOMS: atom_id res chain seq x y z
N MET A 1 5.38 16.81 -6.32
CA MET A 1 6.79 16.88 -5.89
C MET A 1 7.22 18.34 -5.91
N ARG A 2 7.06 19.09 -4.81
CA ARG A 2 7.45 20.52 -4.79
C ARG A 2 8.96 20.69 -4.53
N ASP A 3 9.59 19.68 -3.95
CA ASP A 3 11.02 19.65 -3.63
C ASP A 3 11.91 19.13 -4.78
N THR A 4 11.35 18.97 -5.97
CA THR A 4 12.09 18.48 -7.15
C THR A 4 12.23 19.59 -8.18
N PHE A 5 13.47 19.83 -8.64
CA PHE A 5 13.72 20.80 -9.71
C PHE A 5 12.92 20.44 -10.96
N LYS A 6 12.26 21.44 -11.57
CA LYS A 6 11.39 21.28 -12.77
C LYS A 6 12.06 20.49 -13.91
N LYS A 7 13.37 20.63 -14.10
CA LYS A 7 14.15 19.88 -15.10
C LYS A 7 14.12 18.38 -14.86
N ILE A 8 14.23 17.96 -13.60
CA ILE A 8 14.20 16.55 -13.18
C ILE A 8 12.79 16.00 -13.33
N GLU A 9 11.78 16.75 -12.91
CA GLU A 9 10.37 16.35 -13.10
C GLU A 9 10.05 16.13 -14.58
N ARG A 10 10.46 17.06 -15.46
CA ARG A 10 10.28 16.93 -16.91
C ARG A 10 10.98 15.68 -17.45
N ARG A 11 12.24 15.46 -17.09
CA ARG A 11 13.00 14.28 -17.53
C ARG A 11 12.36 12.97 -17.07
N TYR A 12 11.91 12.91 -15.83
CA TYR A 12 11.20 11.76 -15.29
C TYR A 12 9.89 11.49 -16.07
N ARG A 13 9.12 12.54 -16.36
CA ARG A 13 7.87 12.41 -17.12
C ARG A 13 8.12 11.91 -18.54
N GLU A 14 9.12 12.44 -19.25
CA GLU A 14 9.54 11.95 -20.57
C GLU A 14 9.90 10.47 -20.54
N MET A 15 10.70 10.04 -19.54
CA MET A 15 11.09 8.64 -19.35
C MET A 15 9.92 7.71 -19.05
N MET A 16 8.90 8.19 -18.32
CA MET A 16 7.70 7.41 -18.05
C MET A 16 6.82 7.32 -19.29
N MET A 17 6.67 8.41 -20.04
CA MET A 17 5.83 8.43 -21.25
C MET A 17 6.43 7.67 -22.43
N SER A 18 7.75 7.43 -22.45
CA SER A 18 8.38 6.56 -23.46
C SER A 18 8.14 5.06 -23.25
N LYS A 19 7.59 4.65 -22.10
CA LYS A 19 7.21 3.26 -21.80
C LYS A 19 5.79 2.96 -22.26
N ILE A 20 5.53 1.71 -22.64
CA ILE A 20 4.15 1.32 -22.99
C ILE A 20 3.26 1.30 -21.73
N PRO A 21 1.94 1.51 -21.85
CA PRO A 21 1.03 1.55 -20.71
C PRO A 21 1.14 0.35 -19.77
N LEU A 22 1.29 -0.86 -20.33
CA LEU A 22 1.41 -2.09 -19.56
C LEU A 22 2.71 -2.16 -18.71
N GLU A 23 3.81 -1.61 -19.21
CA GLU A 23 5.06 -1.55 -18.46
C GLU A 23 4.95 -0.60 -17.27
N ARG A 24 4.31 0.56 -17.47
CA ARG A 24 4.04 1.49 -16.37
C ARG A 24 3.19 0.84 -15.29
N LEU A 25 2.14 0.11 -15.69
CA LEU A 25 1.30 -0.64 -14.76
C LEU A 25 2.12 -1.67 -13.98
N ARG A 26 2.90 -2.50 -14.68
CA ARG A 26 3.77 -3.51 -14.03
C ARG A 26 4.76 -2.88 -13.04
N MET A 27 5.34 -1.71 -13.36
CA MET A 27 6.26 -1.03 -12.46
C MET A 27 5.59 -0.64 -11.14
N VAL A 28 4.39 -0.08 -11.21
CA VAL A 28 3.62 0.29 -10.01
C VAL A 28 3.18 -0.95 -9.24
N SER A 29 2.66 -1.98 -9.92
CA SER A 29 2.23 -3.23 -9.29
C SER A 29 3.39 -3.95 -8.58
N ARG A 30 4.58 -4.03 -9.18
CA ARG A 30 5.76 -4.65 -8.54
C ARG A 30 6.19 -3.90 -7.27
N MET A 31 6.16 -2.58 -7.28
CA MET A 31 6.47 -1.78 -6.10
C MET A 31 5.44 -2.01 -4.99
N TYR A 32 4.16 -2.08 -5.35
CA TYR A 32 3.09 -2.40 -4.41
C TYR A 32 3.28 -3.80 -3.81
N ASP A 33 3.50 -4.83 -4.64
CA ASP A 33 3.69 -6.20 -4.17
C ASP A 33 4.91 -6.34 -3.25
N GLY A 34 6.03 -5.70 -3.61
CA GLY A 34 7.23 -5.67 -2.78
C GLY A 34 6.99 -4.98 -1.44
N GLY A 35 6.40 -3.79 -1.46
CA GLY A 35 6.07 -3.04 -0.25
C GLY A 35 5.09 -3.79 0.65
N ARG A 36 4.04 -4.39 0.08
CA ARG A 36 3.06 -5.20 0.80
C ARG A 36 3.71 -6.41 1.45
N LYS A 37 4.59 -7.13 0.74
CA LYS A 37 5.31 -8.28 1.30
C LYS A 37 6.21 -7.88 2.48
N LEU A 38 6.93 -6.77 2.36
CA LEU A 38 7.79 -6.27 3.45
C LEU A 38 6.97 -5.87 4.68
N ALA A 39 5.87 -5.14 4.49
CA ALA A 39 4.98 -4.76 5.58
C ALA A 39 4.39 -5.99 6.30
N LEU A 40 3.86 -6.95 5.55
CA LEU A 40 3.31 -8.19 6.10
C LEU A 40 4.35 -9.03 6.83
N SER A 41 5.57 -9.12 6.28
CA SER A 41 6.66 -9.87 6.92
C SER A 41 7.06 -9.25 8.26
N GLY A 42 7.11 -7.92 8.34
CA GLY A 42 7.41 -7.23 9.60
C GLY A 42 6.36 -7.45 10.67
N ILE A 43 5.07 -7.41 10.30
CA ILE A 43 3.95 -7.66 11.22
C ILE A 43 3.99 -9.11 11.73
N LYS A 44 4.11 -10.10 10.82
CA LYS A 44 4.18 -11.52 11.17
C LYS A 44 5.36 -11.89 12.06
N HIS A 45 6.48 -11.17 11.93
CA HIS A 45 7.65 -11.42 12.78
C HIS A 45 7.44 -10.89 14.21
N ALA A 46 6.67 -9.81 14.37
CA ALA A 46 6.41 -9.22 15.69
C ALA A 46 5.33 -10.00 16.46
N GLU A 47 4.32 -10.52 15.74
CA GLU A 47 3.11 -11.08 16.33
C GLU A 47 2.63 -12.31 15.57
N ASN A 48 2.19 -13.34 16.30
CA ASN A 48 1.65 -14.56 15.70
C ASN A 48 0.15 -14.38 15.41
N LEU A 49 -0.15 -13.57 14.39
CA LEU A 49 -1.50 -13.19 14.00
C LEU A 49 -2.13 -14.15 13.00
N ASP A 50 -3.44 -14.34 13.10
CA ASP A 50 -4.23 -14.98 12.04
C ASP A 50 -4.38 -14.06 10.80
N ALA A 51 -5.04 -14.57 9.76
CA ALA A 51 -5.18 -13.84 8.51
C ALA A 51 -6.04 -12.58 8.61
N GLU A 52 -7.02 -12.54 9.52
CA GLU A 52 -7.91 -11.40 9.73
C GLU A 52 -7.17 -10.31 10.50
N GLN A 53 -6.57 -10.70 11.62
CA GLN A 53 -5.73 -9.84 12.46
C GLN A 53 -4.59 -9.22 11.65
N LEU A 54 -3.98 -9.98 10.75
CA LEU A 54 -2.94 -9.48 9.85
C LEU A 54 -3.45 -8.41 8.88
N ARG A 55 -4.69 -8.54 8.36
CA ARG A 55 -5.31 -7.51 7.50
C ARG A 55 -5.63 -6.25 8.30
N MET A 56 -6.14 -6.41 9.52
CA MET A 56 -6.41 -5.29 10.44
C MET A 56 -5.11 -4.54 10.79
N ALA A 57 -4.06 -5.27 11.17
CA ALA A 57 -2.75 -4.72 11.48
C ALA A 57 -2.11 -4.01 10.28
N LEU A 58 -2.26 -4.59 9.07
CA LEU A 58 -1.78 -3.95 7.85
C LEU A 58 -2.54 -2.63 7.58
N PHE A 59 -3.87 -2.63 7.73
CA PHE A 59 -4.66 -1.41 7.57
C PHE A 59 -4.21 -0.32 8.55
N LEU A 60 -4.13 -0.63 9.83
CA LEU A 60 -3.73 0.33 10.87
C LEU A 60 -2.32 0.87 10.62
N ARG A 61 -1.38 0.03 10.19
CA ARG A 61 0.00 0.44 9.88
C ARG A 61 0.07 1.39 8.67
N MET A 62 -0.74 1.15 7.65
CA MET A 62 -0.68 1.89 6.38
C MET A 62 -1.52 3.17 6.40
N TYR A 63 -2.66 3.14 7.09
CA TYR A 63 -3.71 4.15 6.97
C TYR A 63 -4.26 4.62 8.32
N GLY A 64 -3.87 4.02 9.45
CA GLY A 64 -4.46 4.33 10.75
C GLY A 64 -4.33 5.80 11.16
N ALA A 65 -3.31 6.50 10.66
CA ALA A 65 -3.12 7.93 10.90
C ALA A 65 -4.03 8.84 10.05
N ASP A 66 -4.63 8.31 8.99
CA ASP A 66 -5.51 9.05 8.07
C ASP A 66 -6.97 9.11 8.56
N PHE A 67 -7.30 8.33 9.60
CA PHE A 67 -8.65 8.17 10.12
C PHE A 67 -8.70 8.46 11.62
N SER A 68 -9.86 8.92 12.09
CA SER A 68 -10.14 8.97 13.53
C SER A 68 -10.19 7.55 14.13
N VAL A 69 -10.08 7.48 15.46
CA VAL A 69 -10.17 6.20 16.19
C VAL A 69 -11.50 5.49 15.90
N ASP A 70 -12.61 6.22 15.81
CA ASP A 70 -13.92 5.64 15.56
C ASP A 70 -14.10 5.15 14.11
N GLU A 71 -13.50 5.84 13.15
CA GLU A 71 -13.45 5.38 11.75
C GLU A 71 -12.57 4.13 11.62
N CYS A 72 -11.40 4.11 12.26
CA CYS A 72 -10.55 2.94 12.32
C CYS A 72 -11.31 1.73 12.89
N ARG A 73 -12.03 1.90 14.00
CA ARG A 73 -12.84 0.82 14.61
C ARG A 73 -13.91 0.29 13.65
N LYS A 74 -14.62 1.18 12.94
CA LYS A 74 -15.63 0.79 11.95
C LYS A 74 -15.02 0.00 10.79
N ILE A 75 -13.91 0.49 10.23
CA ILE A 75 -13.24 -0.15 9.09
C ILE A 75 -12.70 -1.51 9.51
N VAL A 76 -11.98 -1.57 10.63
CA VAL A 76 -11.41 -2.78 11.19
C VAL A 76 -12.50 -3.81 11.52
N GLY A 77 -13.61 -3.39 12.11
CA GLY A 77 -14.76 -4.26 12.37
C GLY A 77 -15.44 -4.78 11.09
N GLY A 78 -15.28 -4.07 9.96
CA GLY A 78 -15.77 -4.50 8.65
C GLY A 78 -14.84 -5.44 7.88
N ILE A 79 -13.63 -5.71 8.37
CA ILE A 79 -12.66 -6.61 7.71
C ILE A 79 -13.09 -8.09 7.78
N ASN A 80 -14.24 -8.38 8.40
CA ASN A 80 -14.75 -9.74 8.64
C ASN A 80 -16.00 -10.14 7.84
N ILE A 81 -16.11 -9.73 6.56
CA ILE A 81 -17.23 -10.18 5.72
C ILE A 81 -16.67 -10.82 4.46
N GLU A 82 -16.68 -12.15 4.50
CA GLU A 82 -16.50 -13.10 3.40
C GLU A 82 -15.17 -13.02 2.64
N SER A 83 -14.36 -14.06 2.86
CA SER A 83 -13.49 -14.64 1.84
C SER A 83 -14.27 -14.76 0.53
N ILE A 84 -14.14 -13.76 -0.33
CA ILE A 84 -14.59 -13.81 -1.72
C ILE A 84 -13.98 -15.07 -2.32
N SER A 85 -14.87 -16.01 -2.64
CA SER A 85 -14.61 -17.31 -3.25
C SER A 85 -14.06 -17.17 -4.67
#